data_AF-A0A2D6MGN9-F1
#
_entry.id   AF-A0A2D6MGN9-F1
#
_cell.length_a   1.000
_cell.length_b   1.000
_cell.length_c   1.000
_cell.angle_alpha   90.00
_cell.angle_beta   90.00
_cell.angle_gamma   90.00
#
_symmetry.space_group_name_H-M   'P 1'
#
loop_
_entity.id
_entity.type
_entity.pdbx_description
1 polymer ?
#
loop_
_entity_poly.entity_id
_entity_poly.type
_entity_poly.pdbx_seq_one_letter_code
_entity_poly.pdbx_strand_id
1 'polypeptide(L)'
;MRIIRGILISNVSFPKYLEEEIGAKGGNPEGILPYLLKSVKQLELAGADFIVLPCNTLHSLLPELRKNSKIKIFDLIEEVSARIKKDYCKIGILSTTKTRTEGLYDKHLEGGEIVYPNEEEQKEVSEIIIRIIRKIASVNDKKYLEKVIENMREKGAEKVVLACTDIGNLIGNNLHTLDSTQVLIDSIIARMLE
;
A
#
# COMPACT_ATOMS: atom_id res chain seq x y z
N MET A 1 7.89 27.28 23.09
CA MET A 1 7.55 25.84 23.14
C MET A 1 8.34 25.16 22.04
N ARG A 2 9.20 24.18 22.35
CA ARG A 2 10.05 23.52 21.35
C ARG A 2 9.22 22.41 20.71
N ILE A 3 8.80 22.59 19.45
CA ILE A 3 8.08 21.54 18.71
C ILE A 3 9.12 20.45 18.41
N ILE A 4 8.98 19.29 19.05
CA ILE A 4 9.82 18.12 18.77
C ILE A 4 9.19 17.44 17.56
N ARG A 5 9.78 17.62 16.37
CA ARG A 5 9.43 16.86 15.17
C ARG A 5 10.30 15.61 15.13
N GLY A 6 9.68 14.44 15.29
CA GLY A 6 10.38 13.16 15.34
C GLY A 6 9.54 12.04 14.75
N ILE A 7 10.19 10.96 14.33
CA ILE A 7 9.54 9.76 13.81
C ILE A 7 9.68 8.66 14.87
N LEU A 8 8.53 8.11 15.29
CA LEU A 8 8.47 6.94 16.14
C LEU A 8 8.18 5.71 15.29
N ILE A 9 8.97 4.65 15.45
CA ILE A 9 8.82 3.41 14.68
C ILE A 9 8.42 2.29 15.65
N SER A 10 7.24 1.72 15.45
CA SER A 10 6.83 0.49 16.12
C SER A 10 7.04 -0.68 15.17
N ASN A 11 8.05 -1.51 15.43
CA ASN A 11 8.28 -2.73 14.66
C ASN A 11 7.30 -3.82 15.11
N VAL A 12 6.31 -4.12 14.27
CA VAL A 12 5.26 -5.09 14.59
C VAL A 12 5.73 -6.50 14.27
N SER A 13 6.19 -7.22 15.29
CA SER A 13 6.56 -8.63 15.14
C SER A 13 5.38 -9.55 15.44
N PHE A 14 5.09 -10.46 14.51
CA PHE A 14 4.09 -11.51 14.63
C PHE A 14 4.64 -12.84 14.06
N PRO A 15 4.04 -13.99 14.38
CA PRO A 15 4.51 -15.29 13.89
C PRO A 15 4.61 -15.37 12.36
N LYS A 16 5.66 -16.04 11.87
CA LYS A 16 5.96 -16.18 10.43
C LYS A 16 4.80 -16.77 9.62
N TYR A 17 4.00 -17.69 10.19
CA TYR A 17 2.88 -18.28 9.46
C TYR A 17 1.79 -17.24 9.11
N LEU A 18 1.60 -16.20 9.93
CA LEU A 18 0.68 -15.10 9.63
C LEU A 18 1.25 -14.18 8.54
N GLU A 19 2.57 -13.97 8.54
CA GLU A 19 3.27 -13.25 7.46
C GLU A 19 3.10 -13.97 6.12
N GLU A 20 3.24 -15.30 6.12
CA GLU A 20 3.02 -16.14 4.95
C GLU A 20 1.53 -16.16 4.53
N GLU A 21 0.60 -16.11 5.48
CA GLU A 21 -0.83 -16.02 5.16
C GLU A 21 -1.16 -14.72 4.44
N ILE A 22 -0.72 -13.57 4.98
CA ILE A 22 -1.05 -12.24 4.45
C ILE A 22 -0.27 -11.93 3.17
N GLY A 23 1.03 -12.22 3.18
CA GLY A 23 1.92 -11.97 2.06
C GLY A 23 1.78 -13.04 0.98
N ALA A 24 1.99 -14.32 1.34
CA ALA A 24 2.14 -15.40 0.37
C ALA A 24 0.84 -15.95 -0.21
N LYS A 25 -0.27 -15.87 0.54
CA LYS A 25 -1.55 -16.47 0.14
C LYS A 25 -2.63 -15.45 -0.14
N GLY A 26 -2.36 -14.14 0.02
CA GLY A 26 -3.40 -13.11 0.01
C GLY A 26 -4.50 -13.40 1.04
N GLY A 27 -4.12 -14.05 2.15
CA GLY A 27 -4.99 -14.49 3.22
C GLY A 27 -5.50 -13.33 4.08
N ASN A 28 -6.28 -13.66 5.10
CA ASN A 28 -6.97 -12.68 5.92
C ASN A 28 -5.99 -12.00 6.91
N PRO A 29 -5.82 -10.66 6.88
CA PRO A 29 -4.97 -9.98 7.85
C PRO A 29 -5.55 -9.95 9.27
N GLU A 30 -6.78 -10.41 9.52
CA GLU A 30 -7.37 -10.46 10.87
C GLU A 30 -6.46 -11.11 11.93
N GLY A 31 -5.71 -12.15 11.55
CA GLY A 31 -4.79 -12.82 12.48
C GLY A 31 -3.70 -11.90 13.06
N ILE A 32 -3.33 -10.82 12.35
CA ILE A 32 -2.35 -9.85 12.84
C ILE A 32 -2.96 -8.64 13.56
N LEU A 33 -4.29 -8.48 13.53
CA LEU A 33 -4.98 -7.35 14.15
C LEU A 33 -4.58 -7.14 15.62
N PRO A 34 -4.45 -8.17 16.49
CA PRO A 34 -4.02 -7.98 17.87
C PRO A 34 -2.61 -7.35 18.00
N TYR A 35 -1.70 -7.66 17.08
CA TYR A 35 -0.34 -7.13 17.07
C TYR A 35 -0.29 -5.67 16.59
N LEU A 36 -1.12 -5.33 15.60
CA LEU A 36 -1.28 -3.95 15.15
C LEU A 36 -1.92 -3.08 16.24
N LEU A 37 -2.97 -3.57 16.92
CA LEU A 37 -3.62 -2.86 18.02
C LEU A 37 -2.65 -2.61 19.19
N LYS A 38 -1.77 -3.57 19.49
CA LYS A 38 -0.70 -3.37 20.48
C LYS A 38 0.24 -2.22 20.06
N SER A 39 0.62 -2.19 18.78
CA SER A 39 1.51 -1.16 18.23
C SER A 39 0.89 0.22 18.21
N VAL A 40 -0.40 0.32 17.87
CA VAL A 40 -1.19 1.57 17.96
C VAL A 40 -1.13 2.12 19.39
N LYS A 41 -1.41 1.29 20.40
CA LYS A 41 -1.33 1.70 21.81
C LYS A 41 0.07 2.13 22.22
N GLN A 42 1.11 1.46 21.72
CA GLN A 42 2.51 1.83 22.02
C GLN A 42 2.87 3.20 21.44
N LEU A 43 2.46 3.48 20.20
CA LEU A 43 2.68 4.78 19.56
C LEU A 43 1.91 5.91 20.26
N GLU A 44 0.68 5.64 20.69
CA GLU A 44 -0.10 6.56 21.52
C GLU A 44 0.59 6.90 22.84
N LEU A 45 1.03 5.88 23.58
CA LEU A 45 1.73 6.06 24.86
C LEU A 45 3.07 6.77 24.69
N ALA A 46 3.72 6.61 23.54
CA ALA A 46 4.95 7.30 23.20
C ALA A 46 4.73 8.76 22.75
N GLY A 47 3.48 9.21 22.64
CA GLY A 47 3.14 10.59 22.33
C GLY A 47 3.14 10.93 20.84
N ALA A 48 2.88 9.96 19.95
CA ALA A 48 2.70 10.25 18.54
C ALA A 48 1.45 11.13 18.30
N ASP A 49 1.57 12.16 17.46
CA ASP A 49 0.43 13.00 17.07
C ASP A 49 -0.52 12.30 16.08
N PHE A 50 0.06 11.44 15.24
CA PHE A 50 -0.67 10.62 14.27
C PHE A 50 0.11 9.33 13.94
N ILE A 51 -0.58 8.37 13.33
CA ILE A 51 -0.03 7.11 12.87
C ILE A 51 -0.19 6.99 11.35
N VAL A 52 0.81 6.41 10.71
CA VAL A 52 0.77 5.95 9.31
C VAL A 52 1.07 4.45 9.25
N LEU A 53 0.47 3.77 8.30
CA LEU A 53 0.67 2.34 8.07
C LEU A 53 1.26 2.14 6.68
N PRO A 54 2.56 1.84 6.52
CA PRO A 54 3.19 1.70 5.21
C PRO A 54 2.91 0.32 4.59
N CYS A 55 1.64 -0.04 4.42
CA CYS A 55 1.23 -1.27 3.74
C CYS A 55 -0.19 -1.15 3.19
N ASN A 56 -0.35 -1.29 1.87
CA ASN A 56 -1.65 -1.20 1.20
C ASN A 56 -2.63 -2.27 1.73
N THR A 57 -2.21 -3.55 1.76
CA THR A 57 -3.06 -4.66 2.20
C THR A 57 -3.63 -4.47 3.61
N LEU A 58 -2.87 -3.88 4.54
CA LEU A 58 -3.32 -3.74 5.93
C LEU A 58 -4.34 -2.62 6.14
N HIS A 59 -4.65 -1.82 5.11
CA HIS A 59 -5.71 -0.82 5.18
C HIS A 59 -7.12 -1.43 5.22
N SER A 60 -7.29 -2.72 4.94
CA SER A 60 -8.56 -3.41 5.23
C SER A 60 -8.87 -3.49 6.72
N LEU A 61 -7.85 -3.46 7.59
CA LEU A 61 -8.00 -3.41 9.03
C LEU A 61 -8.15 -1.98 9.57
N LEU A 62 -8.01 -0.94 8.73
CA LEU A 62 -8.03 0.45 9.17
C LEU A 62 -9.28 0.82 9.98
N PRO A 63 -10.52 0.36 9.64
CA PRO A 63 -11.70 0.64 10.47
C PRO A 63 -11.55 0.17 11.92
N GLU A 64 -11.05 -1.05 12.12
CA GLU A 64 -10.83 -1.61 13.46
C GLU A 64 -9.67 -0.92 14.19
N LEU A 65 -8.59 -0.57 13.48
CA LEU A 65 -7.49 0.19 14.07
C LEU A 65 -7.96 1.58 14.53
N ARG A 66 -8.71 2.31 13.71
CA ARG A 66 -9.26 3.63 14.03
C ARG A 66 -10.22 3.58 15.21
N LYS A 67 -11.09 2.57 15.28
CA LYS A 67 -12.02 2.36 16.41
C LYS A 67 -11.31 2.21 17.76
N ASN A 68 -10.09 1.68 17.74
CA ASN A 68 -9.29 1.41 18.93
C ASN A 68 -8.17 2.42 19.15
N SER A 69 -8.13 3.50 18.37
CA SER A 69 -7.10 4.54 18.49
C SER A 69 -7.67 5.87 18.98
N LYS A 70 -6.92 6.54 19.83
CA LYS A 70 -7.17 7.91 20.31
C LYS A 70 -6.51 8.97 19.41
N ILE A 71 -5.57 8.58 18.56
CA ILE A 71 -4.86 9.46 17.64
C ILE A 71 -5.22 9.12 16.19
N LYS A 72 -5.04 10.07 15.29
CA LYS A 72 -5.45 9.89 13.89
C LYS A 72 -4.55 8.85 13.21
N ILE A 73 -5.17 7.85 12.59
CA ILE A 73 -4.49 6.92 11.67
C ILE A 73 -4.85 7.33 10.23
N PHE A 74 -3.85 7.77 9.47
CA PHE A 74 -4.05 8.18 8.08
C PHE A 74 -4.28 6.97 7.17
N ASP A 75 -5.12 7.17 6.15
CA ASP A 75 -5.40 6.16 5.14
C ASP A 75 -4.51 6.40 3.92
N LEU A 76 -3.53 5.53 3.69
CA LEU A 76 -2.67 5.56 2.51
C LEU A 76 -3.48 5.57 1.22
N ILE A 77 -4.57 4.81 1.17
CA ILE A 77 -5.36 4.64 -0.05
C ILE A 77 -6.07 5.95 -0.38
N GLU A 78 -6.59 6.65 0.63
CA GLU A 78 -7.16 7.99 0.47
C GLU A 78 -6.11 8.99 -0.04
N GLU A 79 -4.90 8.97 0.53
CA GLU A 79 -3.81 9.86 0.08
C GLU A 79 -3.39 9.59 -1.38
N VAL A 80 -3.31 8.31 -1.77
CA VAL A 80 -3.00 7.93 -3.15
C VAL A 80 -4.11 8.36 -4.09
N SER A 81 -5.37 8.10 -3.75
CA SER A 81 -6.52 8.50 -4.56
C SER A 81 -6.62 10.03 -4.71
N ALA A 82 -6.27 10.81 -3.68
CA ALA A 82 -6.22 12.26 -3.77
C ALA A 82 -5.14 12.79 -4.75
N ARG A 83 -4.13 12.00 -5.08
CA ARG A 83 -3.08 12.35 -6.07
C ARG A 83 -3.46 11.96 -7.50
N ILE A 84 -4.51 11.16 -7.66
CA ILE A 84 -5.05 10.82 -8.97
C ILE A 84 -5.86 12.03 -9.47
N LYS A 85 -5.54 12.51 -10.67
CA LYS A 85 -6.27 13.65 -11.22
C LYS A 85 -7.70 13.23 -11.60
N LYS A 86 -8.65 14.13 -11.37
CA LYS A 86 -10.08 13.90 -11.66
C LYS A 86 -10.42 13.75 -13.14
N ASP A 87 -9.53 14.20 -14.04
CA ASP A 87 -9.68 14.07 -15.49
C ASP A 87 -9.17 12.74 -16.04
N TYR A 88 -8.49 11.93 -15.21
CA TYR A 88 -8.06 10.60 -15.63
C TYR A 88 -9.26 9.67 -15.78
N CYS A 89 -9.44 9.13 -16.99
CA CYS A 89 -10.56 8.24 -17.30
C CYS A 89 -10.29 6.81 -16.82
N LYS A 90 -9.04 6.35 -16.89
CA LYS A 90 -8.64 4.99 -16.46
C LYS A 90 -7.34 4.98 -15.66
N ILE A 91 -7.32 4.22 -14.57
CA ILE A 91 -6.15 4.05 -13.70
C ILE A 91 -5.84 2.58 -13.51
N GLY A 92 -4.59 2.22 -13.73
CA GLY A 92 -4.08 0.90 -13.41
C GLY A 92 -3.78 0.75 -11.92
N ILE A 93 -4.16 -0.36 -11.30
CA ILE A 93 -3.76 -0.70 -9.93
C ILE A 93 -2.92 -1.99 -9.94
N LEU A 94 -1.63 -1.88 -9.65
CA LEU A 94 -0.72 -3.01 -9.51
C LEU A 94 -0.54 -3.34 -8.03
N SER A 95 -1.18 -4.41 -7.57
CA SER A 95 -1.29 -4.74 -6.14
C SER A 95 -1.25 -6.25 -5.87
N THR A 96 -1.26 -6.63 -4.59
CA THR A 96 -1.53 -8.02 -4.19
C THR A 96 -2.95 -8.43 -4.54
N THR A 97 -3.21 -9.72 -4.76
CA THR A 97 -4.57 -10.24 -4.99
C THR A 97 -5.54 -9.80 -3.90
N LYS A 98 -5.10 -9.76 -2.64
CA LYS A 98 -5.92 -9.33 -1.50
C LYS A 98 -6.36 -7.87 -1.61
N THR A 99 -5.45 -6.97 -1.95
CA THR A 99 -5.75 -5.53 -2.15
C THR A 99 -6.81 -5.34 -3.25
N ARG A 100 -6.69 -6.11 -4.34
CA ARG A 100 -7.66 -6.13 -5.44
C ARG A 100 -9.01 -6.71 -5.01
N THR A 101 -9.04 -7.89 -4.38
CA THR A 101 -10.31 -8.58 -4.05
C THR A 101 -11.11 -7.88 -2.96
N GLU A 102 -10.45 -7.14 -2.07
CA GLU A 102 -11.11 -6.28 -1.07
C GLU A 102 -11.53 -4.92 -1.64
N GLY A 103 -11.21 -4.62 -2.90
CA GLY A 103 -11.57 -3.37 -3.57
C GLY A 103 -11.06 -2.13 -2.84
N LEU A 104 -9.86 -2.19 -2.24
CA LEU A 104 -9.36 -1.11 -1.38
C LEU A 104 -9.27 0.22 -2.11
N TYR A 105 -8.88 0.19 -3.39
CA TYR A 105 -8.80 1.35 -4.27
C TYR A 105 -10.15 1.67 -4.93
N ASP A 106 -10.98 0.67 -5.21
CA ASP A 106 -12.27 0.82 -5.90
C ASP A 106 -13.19 1.79 -5.17
N LYS A 107 -13.20 1.74 -3.83
CA LYS A 107 -14.02 2.62 -2.98
C LYS A 107 -13.56 4.09 -2.94
N HIS A 108 -12.37 4.41 -3.43
CA HIS A 108 -11.77 5.76 -3.31
C HIS A 108 -11.54 6.45 -4.65
N LEU A 109 -11.77 5.75 -5.77
CA LEU A 109 -11.64 6.29 -7.12
C LEU A 109 -13.03 6.67 -7.65
N GLU A 110 -13.46 7.90 -7.33
CA GLU A 110 -14.73 8.43 -7.84
C GLU A 110 -14.58 8.91 -9.29
N GLY A 111 -15.33 8.31 -10.22
CA GLY A 111 -15.49 8.81 -11.59
C GLY A 111 -14.50 8.27 -12.65
N GLY A 112 -13.54 7.43 -12.26
CA GLY A 112 -12.60 6.77 -13.17
C GLY A 112 -12.76 5.25 -13.19
N GLU A 113 -12.37 4.59 -14.28
CA GLU A 113 -12.34 3.14 -14.42
C GLU A 113 -11.01 2.58 -13.90
N ILE A 114 -11.06 1.47 -13.15
CA ILE A 114 -9.85 0.78 -12.72
C ILE A 114 -9.50 -0.34 -13.69
N VAL A 115 -8.23 -0.35 -14.12
CA VAL A 115 -7.62 -1.44 -14.88
C VAL A 115 -6.81 -2.29 -13.91
N TYR A 116 -7.17 -3.55 -13.77
CA TYR A 116 -6.35 -4.54 -13.07
C TYR A 116 -5.58 -5.43 -14.07
N PRO A 117 -4.47 -6.07 -13.64
CA PRO A 117 -3.92 -7.21 -14.36
C PRO A 117 -5.00 -8.28 -14.57
N ASN A 118 -4.92 -9.07 -15.65
CA ASN A 118 -5.81 -10.22 -15.80
C ASN A 118 -5.54 -11.27 -14.69
N GLU A 119 -6.36 -12.32 -14.58
CA GLU A 119 -6.22 -13.31 -13.49
C GLU A 119 -4.84 -14.00 -13.43
N GLU A 120 -4.27 -14.36 -14.59
CA GLU A 120 -2.95 -14.98 -14.66
C GLU A 120 -1.84 -14.00 -14.26
N GLU A 121 -1.90 -12.78 -14.80
CA GLU A 121 -0.99 -11.69 -14.45
C GLU A 121 -1.08 -11.34 -12.95
N GLN A 122 -2.29 -11.28 -12.40
CA GLN A 122 -2.53 -10.93 -10.99
C GLN A 122 -1.93 -11.97 -10.05
N LYS A 123 -2.02 -13.25 -10.42
CA LYS A 123 -1.40 -14.34 -9.67
C LYS A 123 0.13 -14.19 -9.68
N GLU A 124 0.72 -13.99 -10.85
CA GLU A 124 2.17 -13.84 -10.98
C GLU A 124 2.69 -12.57 -10.32
N VAL A 125 1.98 -11.44 -10.45
CA VAL A 125 2.30 -10.19 -9.74
C VAL A 125 2.34 -10.41 -8.23
N SER A 126 1.38 -11.15 -7.68
CA SER A 126 1.37 -11.45 -6.24
C SER A 126 2.55 -12.33 -5.83
N GLU A 127 2.87 -13.37 -6.61
CA GLU A 127 4.07 -14.21 -6.44
C GLU A 127 5.37 -13.39 -6.50
N ILE A 128 5.46 -12.43 -7.43
CA ILE A 128 6.58 -11.50 -7.53
C ILE A 128 6.67 -10.64 -6.27
N ILE A 129 5.57 -10.04 -5.80
CA ILE A 129 5.55 -9.22 -4.58
C ILE A 129 6.12 -10.02 -3.40
N ILE A 130 5.77 -11.31 -3.27
CA ILE A 130 6.30 -12.20 -2.24
C ILE A 130 7.80 -12.39 -2.40
N ARG A 131 8.29 -12.59 -3.63
CA ARG A 131 9.73 -12.68 -3.92
C ARG A 131 10.45 -11.38 -3.59
N ILE A 132 9.84 -10.22 -3.81
CA ILE A 132 10.40 -8.91 -3.43
C ILE A 132 10.55 -8.81 -1.91
N ILE A 133 9.47 -9.10 -1.16
CA ILE A 133 9.47 -9.06 0.31
C ILE A 133 10.55 -10.00 0.88
N ARG A 134 10.69 -11.19 0.30
CA ARG A 134 11.71 -12.19 0.66
C ARG A 134 13.13 -11.84 0.18
N LYS A 135 13.30 -10.73 -0.57
CA LYS A 135 14.57 -10.28 -1.15
C LYS A 135 15.22 -11.31 -2.09
N ILE A 136 14.39 -12.07 -2.81
CA ILE A 136 14.79 -13.08 -3.79
C ILE A 136 14.24 -12.77 -5.20
N ALA A 137 13.68 -11.57 -5.41
CA ALA A 137 13.22 -11.15 -6.72
C ALA A 137 14.36 -11.03 -7.72
N SER A 138 14.08 -11.39 -8.97
CA SER A 138 15.04 -11.45 -10.07
C SER A 138 14.85 -10.30 -11.08
N VAL A 139 15.80 -10.17 -12.00
CA VAL A 139 15.65 -9.26 -13.15
C VAL A 139 14.46 -9.65 -14.04
N ASN A 140 14.11 -10.94 -14.10
CA ASN A 140 12.93 -11.40 -14.85
C ASN A 140 11.63 -10.96 -14.16
N ASP A 141 11.59 -10.92 -12.84
CA ASP A 141 10.44 -10.41 -12.09
C ASP A 141 10.22 -8.92 -12.38
N LYS A 142 11.31 -8.14 -12.39
CA LYS A 142 11.26 -6.73 -12.80
C LYS A 142 10.67 -6.56 -14.20
N LYS A 143 11.22 -7.28 -15.18
CA LYS A 143 10.75 -7.23 -16.58
C LYS A 143 9.29 -7.66 -16.72
N TYR A 144 8.86 -8.62 -15.91
CA TYR A 144 7.46 -9.07 -15.91
C TYR A 144 6.53 -7.96 -15.39
N LEU A 145 6.86 -7.32 -14.27
CA LEU A 145 6.07 -6.20 -13.75
C LEU A 145 6.01 -5.03 -14.74
N GLU A 146 7.15 -4.68 -15.37
CA GLU A 146 7.19 -3.64 -16.42
C GLU A 146 6.28 -3.99 -17.61
N LYS A 147 6.27 -5.26 -18.02
CA LYS A 147 5.35 -5.74 -19.07
C LYS A 147 3.89 -5.64 -18.65
N VAL A 148 3.54 -6.02 -17.43
CA VAL A 148 2.17 -5.90 -16.92
C VAL A 148 1.73 -4.43 -16.90
N ILE A 149 2.60 -3.52 -16.47
CA ILE A 149 2.34 -2.08 -16.52
C ILE A 149 2.06 -1.62 -17.95
N GLU A 150 2.86 -2.06 -18.93
CA GLU A 150 2.61 -1.70 -20.33
C GLU A 150 1.29 -2.28 -20.86
N ASN A 151 0.97 -3.53 -20.54
CA ASN A 151 -0.32 -4.13 -20.90
C ASN A 151 -1.52 -3.33 -20.32
N MET A 152 -1.38 -2.77 -19.12
CA MET A 152 -2.41 -1.91 -18.52
C MET A 152 -2.53 -0.57 -19.27
N ARG A 153 -1.40 -0.01 -19.74
CA ARG A 153 -1.38 1.21 -20.55
C ARG A 153 -2.01 0.98 -21.92
N GLU A 154 -1.75 -0.16 -22.56
CA GLU A 154 -2.40 -0.55 -23.82
C GLU A 154 -3.92 -0.70 -23.66
N LYS A 155 -4.40 -1.06 -22.46
CA LYS A 155 -5.83 -1.06 -22.09
C LYS A 155 -6.38 0.33 -21.73
N GLY A 156 -5.56 1.38 -21.86
CA GLY A 156 -5.94 2.77 -21.67
C GLY A 156 -5.64 3.35 -20.29
N ALA A 157 -4.93 2.63 -19.40
CA ALA A 157 -4.54 3.19 -18.11
C ALA A 157 -3.59 4.39 -18.30
N GLU A 158 -4.00 5.56 -17.82
CA GLU A 158 -3.24 6.81 -17.96
C GLU A 158 -2.11 6.91 -16.92
N LYS A 159 -2.34 6.30 -15.76
CA LYS A 159 -1.36 6.08 -14.69
C LYS A 159 -1.53 4.69 -14.11
N VAL A 160 -0.44 4.11 -13.62
CA VAL A 160 -0.46 2.86 -12.86
C VAL A 160 0.03 3.10 -11.43
N VAL A 161 -0.85 2.86 -10.46
CA VAL A 161 -0.51 2.91 -9.04
C VAL A 161 0.27 1.66 -8.65
N LEU A 162 1.43 1.87 -8.04
CA LEU A 162 2.21 0.81 -7.39
C LEU A 162 1.66 0.62 -5.97
N ALA A 163 0.60 -0.18 -5.88
CA ALA A 163 -0.19 -0.41 -4.67
C ALA A 163 0.37 -1.56 -3.81
N CYS A 164 1.70 -1.63 -3.72
CA CYS A 164 2.46 -2.38 -2.73
C CYS A 164 3.77 -1.62 -2.51
N THR A 165 4.09 -1.36 -1.24
CA THR A 165 5.20 -0.48 -0.85
C THR A 165 6.58 -0.99 -1.30
N ASP A 166 6.66 -2.26 -1.66
CA ASP A 166 7.89 -2.93 -2.09
C ASP A 166 8.10 -2.91 -3.61
N ILE A 167 7.04 -2.72 -4.41
CA ILE A 167 7.15 -2.75 -5.89
C ILE A 167 8.05 -1.62 -6.39
N GLY A 168 7.88 -0.41 -5.86
CA GLY A 168 8.67 0.76 -6.23
C GLY A 168 10.18 0.54 -6.07
N ASN A 169 10.60 -0.27 -5.10
CA ASN A 169 12.02 -0.60 -4.88
C ASN A 169 12.62 -1.46 -6.01
N LEU A 170 11.81 -2.28 -6.68
CA LEU A 170 12.30 -3.18 -7.74
C LEU A 170 12.31 -2.47 -9.10
N ILE A 171 11.21 -1.81 -9.46
CA ILE A 171 11.02 -1.26 -10.81
C ILE A 171 11.34 0.24 -10.91
N GLY A 172 11.38 0.95 -9.78
CA GLY A 172 11.54 2.39 -9.72
C GLY A 172 10.29 3.16 -10.13
N ASN A 173 10.37 4.50 -10.02
CA ASN A 173 9.29 5.40 -10.40
C ASN A 173 9.56 6.03 -11.75
N ASN A 174 8.51 6.14 -12.57
CA ASN A 174 8.57 6.77 -13.88
C ASN A 174 7.35 7.68 -14.10
N LEU A 175 7.33 8.35 -15.25
CA LEU A 175 6.25 9.30 -15.59
C LEU A 175 4.86 8.67 -15.72
N HIS A 176 4.75 7.34 -15.78
CA HIS A 176 3.49 6.62 -15.89
C HIS A 176 3.08 5.91 -14.60
N THR A 177 3.93 5.90 -13.57
CA THR A 177 3.61 5.29 -12.28
C THR A 177 3.24 6.33 -11.23
N LEU A 178 2.49 5.88 -10.21
CA LEU A 178 2.26 6.59 -8.97
C LEU A 178 2.58 5.63 -7.82
N ASP A 179 3.66 5.88 -7.10
CA ASP A 179 4.12 5.02 -6.02
C ASP A 179 3.45 5.37 -4.70
N SER A 180 2.72 4.41 -4.13
CA SER A 180 2.05 4.59 -2.84
C SER A 180 3.03 4.94 -1.72
N THR A 181 4.25 4.40 -1.73
CA THR A 181 5.28 4.75 -0.74
C THR A 181 5.69 6.22 -0.86
N GLN A 182 5.92 6.70 -2.09
CA GLN A 182 6.30 8.09 -2.31
C GLN A 182 5.17 9.05 -1.92
N VAL A 183 3.92 8.72 -2.27
CA VAL A 183 2.75 9.51 -1.86
C VAL A 183 2.66 9.58 -0.34
N LEU A 184 2.85 8.46 0.36
CA LEU A 184 2.85 8.42 1.82
C LEU A 184 3.92 9.36 2.41
N ILE A 185 5.14 9.30 1.88
CA ILE A 185 6.26 10.15 2.32
C ILE A 185 5.91 11.62 2.13
N ASP A 186 5.47 12.02 0.93
CA ASP A 186 5.10 13.41 0.64
C ASP A 186 4.00 13.90 1.59
N SER A 187 2.99 13.06 1.82
CA SER A 187 1.83 13.34 2.69
C SER A 187 2.22 13.47 4.16
N ILE A 188 3.23 12.71 4.62
CA ILE A 188 3.80 12.85 5.98
C ILE A 188 4.61 14.14 6.09
N ILE A 189 5.48 14.43 5.12
CA ILE A 189 6.33 15.63 5.14
C ILE A 189 5.47 16.88 5.17
N ALA A 190 4.42 16.97 4.33
CA ALA A 190 3.51 18.11 4.33
C ALA A 190 2.92 18.38 5.72
N ARG A 191 2.44 17.33 6.39
CA ARG A 191 1.84 17.40 7.73
C ARG A 191 2.84 17.68 8.84
N MET A 192 4.07 17.17 8.71
CA MET A 192 5.13 17.47 9.66
C MET A 192 5.59 18.93 9.55
N LEU A 193 5.34 19.61 8.42
CA LEU A 193 5.75 20.99 8.21
C LEU A 193 4.71 22.02 8.63
N GLU A 194 3.44 21.63 8.74
CA GLU A 194 2.37 22.38 9.42
C GLU A 194 2.74 22.70 10.89
#